data_AF-A0A2M8GFM1-F1
#
_entry.id   AF-A0A2M8GFM1-F1
#
_cell.length_a   1.000
_cell.length_b   1.000
_cell.length_c   1.000
_cell.angle_alpha   90.00
_cell.angle_beta   90.00
_cell.angle_gamma   90.00
#
_symmetry.space_group_name_H-M   'P 1'
#
loop_
_entity.id
_entity.type
_entity.pdbx_description
1 polymer ?
#
loop_
_entity_poly.entity_id
_entity_poly.type
_entity_poly.pdbx_seq_one_letter_code
_entity_poly.pdbx_strand_id
1 'polypeptide(L)'
;DNTRWIETRSLTDQFKLIAARQVLVVADSCFSGAMTRSIPADLTNATTRDAYLSKLLEKTTRVLIASGGNEPVVDAGASEHSIFADAFLRALRVPFAPIFTAEELMTRHLKESVAGRAEQLPEYKVIRNSGHDGGDFIFVKRR
;
A
#
# COMPACT_ATOMS: atom_id res chain seq x y z
N ASP A 1 23.65 10.36 10.75
CA ASP A 1 23.83 8.96 11.16
C ASP A 1 22.47 8.27 11.01
N ASN A 2 22.27 7.53 9.92
CA ASN A 2 20.98 6.91 9.55
C ASN A 2 20.90 5.44 9.97
N THR A 3 21.75 5.00 10.90
CA THR A 3 21.83 3.58 11.31
C THR A 3 20.72 3.13 12.26
N ARG A 4 20.01 4.08 12.90
CA ARG A 4 18.96 3.80 13.90
C ARG A 4 17.55 4.23 13.48
N TRP A 5 17.43 5.16 12.54
CA TRP A 5 16.16 5.68 12.06
C TRP A 5 16.26 5.97 10.56
N ILE A 6 15.22 5.57 9.83
CA ILE A 6 15.12 5.86 8.41
C ILE A 6 14.27 7.12 8.25
N GLU A 7 14.92 8.25 7.94
CA GLU A 7 14.19 9.48 7.65
C GLU A 7 13.40 9.34 6.35
N THR A 8 12.08 9.53 6.43
CA THR A 8 11.15 9.39 5.31
C THR A 8 11.48 10.33 4.15
N ARG A 9 12.04 11.52 4.41
CA ARG A 9 12.52 12.45 3.35
C ARG A 9 13.71 11.89 2.58
N SER A 10 14.63 11.20 3.25
CA SER A 10 15.80 10.60 2.60
C SER A 10 15.44 9.41 1.71
N LEU A 11 14.30 8.76 1.96
CA LEU A 11 13.82 7.64 1.13
C LEU A 11 13.21 8.11 -0.20
N THR A 12 12.60 9.29 -0.23
CA THR A 12 11.93 9.82 -1.41
C THR A 12 12.86 9.94 -2.62
N ASP A 13 14.07 10.47 -2.43
CA ASP A 13 15.03 10.62 -3.52
C ASP A 13 15.59 9.27 -3.95
N GLN A 14 15.72 8.32 -3.03
CA GLN A 14 16.10 6.95 -3.36
C GLN A 14 15.03 6.26 -4.20
N PHE A 15 13.74 6.48 -3.92
CA PHE A 15 12.65 5.87 -4.69
C PHE A 15 12.62 6.31 -6.17
N LYS A 16 13.11 7.51 -6.49
CA LYS A 16 13.27 7.95 -7.89
C LYS A 16 14.34 7.15 -8.64
N LEU A 17 15.38 6.72 -7.93
CA LEU A 17 16.52 6.01 -8.52
C LEU A 17 16.26 4.51 -8.71
N ILE A 18 15.20 3.97 -8.08
CA ILE A 18 14.82 2.56 -8.23
C ILE A 18 14.32 2.32 -9.66
N ALA A 19 14.95 1.38 -10.37
CA ALA A 19 14.57 1.02 -11.74
C ALA A 19 13.23 0.27 -11.85
N ALA A 20 12.70 -0.29 -10.76
CA ALA A 20 11.42 -0.97 -10.75
C ALA A 20 10.27 -0.01 -11.13
N ARG A 21 9.38 -0.44 -12.02
CA ARG A 21 8.21 0.36 -12.40
C ARG A 21 7.24 0.53 -11.24
N GLN A 22 7.04 -0.52 -10.45
CA GLN A 22 6.10 -0.51 -9.33
C GLN A 22 6.84 -0.77 -8.02
N VAL A 23 6.74 0.19 -7.09
CA VAL A 23 7.24 0.05 -5.72
C VAL A 23 6.07 0.33 -4.78
N LEU A 24 5.81 -0.64 -3.91
CA LEU A 24 4.93 -0.50 -2.76
C LEU A 24 5.81 -0.55 -1.51
N VAL A 25 5.67 0.47 -0.68
CA VAL A 25 6.22 0.47 0.68
C VAL A 25 5.11 0.00 1.61
N VAL A 26 5.43 -0.89 2.55
CA VAL A 26 4.52 -1.32 3.60
C VAL A 26 5.18 -1.01 4.93
N ALA A 27 4.50 -0.25 5.79
CA ALA A 27 5.04 0.20 7.06
C ALA A 27 4.06 -0.05 8.20
N ASP A 28 4.49 -0.81 9.19
CA ASP A 28 3.75 -0.98 10.44
C ASP A 28 4.15 0.12 11.44
N SER A 29 4.01 1.37 11.00
CA SER A 29 4.33 2.59 11.74
C SER A 29 3.80 3.83 11.00
N CYS A 30 3.77 4.97 11.67
CA CYS A 30 3.47 6.26 11.04
C CYS A 30 4.46 6.60 9.92
N PHE A 31 3.95 7.09 8.79
CA PHE A 31 4.77 7.61 7.70
C PHE A 31 4.36 9.04 7.32
N SER A 32 5.26 10.00 7.56
CA SER A 32 4.99 11.44 7.41
C SER A 32 5.16 11.99 5.97
N GLY A 33 5.66 11.19 5.04
CA GLY A 33 6.06 11.64 3.69
C GLY A 33 5.04 11.40 2.56
N ALA A 34 3.79 11.07 2.88
CA ALA A 34 2.84 10.57 1.89
C ALA A 34 1.60 11.47 1.74
N MET A 35 0.98 11.46 0.55
CA MET A 35 -0.20 12.26 0.20
C MET A 35 -1.34 11.37 -0.28
N THR A 36 -2.59 11.83 -0.10
CA THR A 36 -3.78 11.12 -0.59
C THR A 36 -3.80 11.12 -2.12
N ARG A 37 -4.19 9.98 -2.71
CA ARG A 37 -4.25 9.80 -4.15
C ARG A 37 -5.48 10.49 -4.75
N SER A 38 -5.31 11.11 -5.91
CA SER A 38 -6.39 11.44 -6.85
C SER A 38 -6.24 10.55 -8.08
N ILE A 39 -7.33 9.96 -8.57
CA ILE A 39 -7.30 9.05 -9.73
C ILE A 39 -7.17 9.89 -11.01
N PRO A 40 -6.14 9.67 -11.85
CA PRO A 40 -6.03 10.32 -13.16
C PRO A 40 -7.25 10.05 -14.07
N ALA A 41 -7.74 11.09 -14.77
CA ALA A 41 -8.90 11.00 -15.67
C ALA A 41 -8.71 9.99 -16.83
N ASP A 42 -7.49 9.74 -17.28
CA ASP A 42 -7.23 8.75 -18.35
C ASP A 42 -7.47 7.30 -17.91
N LEU A 43 -7.41 7.04 -16.60
CA LEU A 43 -7.70 5.73 -16.02
C LEU A 43 -9.20 5.49 -15.84
N THR A 44 -10.02 6.54 -15.72
CA THR A 44 -11.47 6.42 -15.58
C THR A 44 -12.16 5.98 -16.87
N ASN A 45 -11.48 6.15 -18.02
CA ASN A 45 -11.99 5.76 -19.35
C ASN A 45 -11.76 4.28 -19.71
N ALA A 46 -11.30 3.43 -18.78
CA ALA A 46 -11.09 2.01 -19.05
C ALA A 46 -12.42 1.25 -19.13
N THR A 47 -12.70 0.63 -20.27
CA THR A 47 -13.96 -0.09 -20.54
C THR A 47 -14.00 -1.50 -19.94
N THR A 48 -12.85 -2.09 -19.62
CA THR A 48 -12.73 -3.42 -18.99
C THR A 48 -11.69 -3.42 -17.86
N ARG A 49 -11.81 -4.37 -16.93
CA ARG A 49 -10.83 -4.57 -15.83
C ARG A 49 -9.42 -4.82 -16.36
N ASP A 50 -9.29 -5.63 -17.41
CA ASP A 50 -7.98 -5.96 -17.98
C ASP A 50 -7.34 -4.74 -18.65
N ALA A 51 -8.12 -3.91 -19.34
CA ALA A 51 -7.64 -2.64 -19.89
C ALA A 51 -7.21 -1.67 -18.79
N TYR A 52 -7.97 -1.62 -17.68
CA TYR A 52 -7.61 -0.83 -16.51
C TYR A 52 -6.28 -1.30 -15.88
N LEU A 53 -6.14 -2.60 -15.61
CA LEU A 53 -4.91 -3.17 -15.03
C LEU A 53 -3.70 -2.99 -15.96
N SER A 54 -3.88 -3.15 -17.27
CA SER A 54 -2.83 -2.93 -18.28
C SER A 54 -2.33 -1.48 -18.25
N LYS A 55 -3.23 -0.49 -18.20
CA LYS A 55 -2.86 0.92 -18.06
C LYS A 55 -2.07 1.18 -16.77
N LEU A 56 -2.44 0.54 -15.65
CA LEU A 56 -1.70 0.71 -14.39
C LEU A 56 -0.31 0.08 -14.43
N LEU A 57 -0.14 -1.07 -15.11
CA LEU A 57 1.17 -1.71 -15.32
C LEU A 57 2.12 -0.83 -16.11
N GLU A 58 1.57 0.04 -16.97
CA GLU A 58 2.38 0.93 -17.79
C GLU A 58 2.97 2.12 -17.01
N LYS A 59 2.40 2.44 -15.86
CA LYS A 59 2.72 3.64 -15.09
C LYS A 59 3.77 3.37 -14.01
N THR A 60 4.59 4.39 -13.74
CA THR A 60 5.51 4.35 -12.60
C THR A 60 4.72 4.50 -11.31
N THR A 61 4.78 3.50 -10.44
CA THR A 61 4.07 3.48 -9.16
C THR A 61 5.04 3.59 -8.00
N ARG A 62 4.74 4.51 -7.06
CA ARG A 62 5.46 4.69 -5.80
C ARG A 62 4.44 4.99 -4.70
N VAL A 63 3.92 3.93 -4.10
CA VAL A 63 2.79 4.00 -3.16
C VAL A 63 3.17 3.37 -1.84
N LEU A 64 2.39 3.69 -0.82
CA LEU A 64 2.60 3.29 0.56
C LEU A 64 1.29 2.74 1.13
N ILE A 65 1.40 1.64 1.86
CA ILE A 65 0.40 1.19 2.83
C ILE A 65 1.02 1.30 4.23
N ALA A 66 0.37 2.02 5.14
CA ALA A 66 0.84 2.19 6.52
C ALA A 66 -0.26 1.86 7.53
N SER A 67 0.10 1.40 8.73
CA SER A 67 -0.86 1.13 9.82
C SER A 67 -1.58 2.39 10.32
N GLY A 68 -0.91 3.55 10.26
CA GLY A 68 -1.47 4.83 10.73
C GLY A 68 -1.06 5.20 12.15
N GLY A 69 -0.32 4.34 12.85
CA GLY A 69 0.40 4.67 14.08
C GLY A 69 0.73 3.47 14.97
N ASN A 70 0.86 3.71 16.27
CA ASN A 70 1.30 2.69 17.23
C ASN A 70 0.09 1.88 17.68
N GLU A 71 -0.20 0.79 16.98
CA GLU A 71 -1.18 -0.18 17.44
C GLU A 71 -0.56 -1.04 18.54
N PRO A 72 -1.30 -1.34 19.64
CA PRO A 72 -0.85 -2.33 20.60
C PRO A 72 -0.73 -3.69 19.91
N VAL A 73 0.36 -4.42 20.21
CA VAL A 73 0.40 -5.86 19.94
C VAL A 73 -0.69 -6.45 20.82
N VAL A 74 -1.77 -6.95 20.21
CA VAL A 74 -2.87 -7.51 20.98
C VAL A 74 -2.38 -8.85 21.53
N ASP A 75 -1.94 -8.85 22.80
CA ASP A 75 -1.59 -10.06 23.57
C ASP A 75 -2.79 -11.01 23.79
N ALA A 76 -3.92 -10.77 23.11
CA ALA A 76 -5.15 -11.52 23.23
C ALA A 76 -5.60 -12.08 21.86
N GLY A 77 -4.82 -13.00 21.28
CA GLY A 77 -5.34 -13.95 20.29
C GLY A 77 -4.37 -14.38 19.18
N ALA A 78 -3.81 -15.58 19.32
CA ALA A 78 -3.32 -16.50 18.26
C ALA A 78 -2.25 -16.05 17.23
N SER A 79 -1.89 -14.77 17.12
CA SER A 79 -0.93 -14.25 16.13
C SER A 79 0.22 -13.47 16.79
N GLU A 80 1.47 -13.69 16.35
CA GLU A 80 2.67 -12.94 16.77
C GLU A 80 2.81 -11.57 16.05
N HIS A 81 1.74 -11.05 15.46
CA HIS A 81 1.73 -9.85 14.62
C HIS A 81 0.81 -8.75 15.18
N SER A 82 1.08 -7.48 14.83
CA SER A 82 0.15 -6.37 15.03
C SER A 82 -1.18 -6.61 14.29
N ILE A 83 -2.24 -5.91 14.68
CA ILE A 83 -3.56 -6.02 14.00
C ILE A 83 -3.41 -5.70 12.51
N PHE A 84 -2.69 -4.63 12.18
CA PHE A 84 -2.38 -4.28 10.80
C PHE A 84 -1.63 -5.39 10.06
N ALA A 85 -0.53 -5.90 10.60
CA ALA A 85 0.29 -6.90 9.91
C ALA A 85 -0.47 -8.21 9.72
N ASP A 86 -1.21 -8.65 10.73
CA ASP A 86 -2.07 -9.83 10.67
C ASP A 86 -3.18 -9.68 9.62
N ALA A 87 -3.86 -8.51 9.57
CA ALA A 87 -4.85 -8.20 8.54
C ALA A 87 -4.24 -8.15 7.13
N PHE A 88 -3.08 -7.52 6.96
CA PHE A 88 -2.37 -7.42 5.69
C PHE A 88 -1.99 -8.80 5.16
N LEU A 89 -1.38 -9.65 6.01
CA LEU A 89 -0.96 -11.00 5.64
C LEU A 89 -2.14 -11.90 5.28
N ARG A 90 -3.25 -11.84 6.05
CA ARG A 90 -4.47 -12.56 5.70
C ARG A 90 -5.02 -12.14 4.34
N ALA A 91 -5.04 -10.84 4.06
CA ALA A 91 -5.56 -10.31 2.81
C ALA A 91 -4.72 -10.76 1.59
N LEU A 92 -3.41 -10.98 1.75
CA LEU A 92 -2.56 -11.54 0.71
C LEU A 92 -2.74 -13.06 0.53
N ARG A 93 -3.02 -13.81 1.62
CA ARG A 93 -3.23 -15.27 1.57
C ARG A 93 -4.57 -15.64 0.92
N VAL A 94 -5.62 -14.89 1.24
CA VAL A 94 -6.99 -15.11 0.75
C VAL A 94 -7.51 -13.83 0.07
N PRO A 95 -6.97 -13.46 -1.10
CA PRO A 95 -7.41 -12.24 -1.77
C PRO A 95 -8.77 -12.46 -2.46
N PHE A 96 -9.53 -11.38 -2.59
CA PHE A 96 -10.83 -11.35 -3.30
C PHE A 96 -10.73 -11.64 -4.81
N ALA A 97 -9.53 -11.54 -5.39
CA ALA A 97 -9.27 -11.80 -6.80
C ALA A 97 -7.84 -12.34 -6.99
N PRO A 98 -7.56 -13.08 -8.08
CA PRO A 98 -6.21 -13.56 -8.39
C PRO A 98 -5.25 -12.43 -8.78
N ILE A 99 -5.77 -11.31 -9.31
CA ILE A 99 -5.01 -10.11 -9.66
C ILE A 99 -5.75 -8.90 -9.12
N PHE A 100 -5.06 -8.08 -8.34
CA PHE A 100 -5.62 -6.92 -7.67
C PHE A 100 -4.58 -5.85 -7.40
N THR A 101 -5.03 -4.62 -7.18
CA THR A 101 -4.12 -3.51 -6.89
C THR A 101 -3.94 -3.28 -5.38
N ALA A 102 -2.91 -2.53 -4.98
CA ALA A 102 -2.71 -2.15 -3.59
C ALA A 102 -3.83 -1.22 -3.06
N GLU A 103 -4.39 -0.35 -3.90
CA GLU A 103 -5.59 0.42 -3.55
C GLU A 103 -6.80 -0.48 -3.30
N GLU A 104 -7.01 -1.52 -4.13
CA GLU A 104 -8.09 -2.48 -3.90
C GLU A 104 -7.86 -3.33 -2.64
N LEU A 105 -6.63 -3.77 -2.39
CA LEU A 105 -6.25 -4.45 -1.15
C LEU A 105 -6.58 -3.60 0.08
N MET A 106 -6.23 -2.31 0.04
CA MET A 106 -6.53 -1.36 1.11
C MET A 106 -8.04 -1.20 1.32
N THR A 107 -8.76 -0.88 0.24
CA THR A 107 -10.17 -0.47 0.32
C THR A 107 -11.11 -1.63 0.58
N ARG A 108 -10.83 -2.82 0.03
CA ARG A 108 -11.73 -3.98 0.11
C ARG A 108 -11.40 -4.93 1.24
N HIS A 109 -10.21 -4.89 1.83
CA HIS A 109 -9.81 -5.84 2.87
C HIS A 109 -9.26 -5.15 4.11
N LEU A 110 -8.21 -4.34 3.99
CA LEU A 110 -7.56 -3.79 5.18
C LEU A 110 -8.47 -2.84 5.97
N LYS A 111 -9.12 -1.89 5.31
CA LYS A 111 -10.01 -0.95 6.00
C LYS A 111 -11.14 -1.67 6.74
N GLU A 112 -11.76 -2.66 6.11
CA GLU A 112 -12.84 -3.44 6.72
C GLU A 112 -12.34 -4.36 7.84
N SER A 113 -11.16 -4.97 7.69
CA SER A 113 -10.62 -5.92 8.67
C SER A 113 -10.10 -5.24 9.95
N VAL A 114 -9.66 -3.99 9.84
CA VAL A 114 -9.13 -3.20 10.96
C VAL A 114 -10.20 -2.28 11.57
N ALA A 115 -11.23 -1.91 10.79
CA ALA A 115 -12.38 -1.17 11.30
C ALA A 115 -13.03 -1.93 12.47
N GLY A 116 -13.05 -1.29 13.64
CA GLY A 116 -13.61 -1.85 14.88
C GLY A 116 -12.66 -2.72 15.70
N ARG A 117 -11.40 -2.90 15.26
CA ARG A 117 -10.36 -3.64 16.01
C ARG A 117 -9.19 -2.76 16.46
N ALA A 118 -8.99 -1.62 15.80
CA ALA A 118 -7.98 -0.63 16.16
C ALA A 118 -8.58 0.78 16.18
N GLU A 119 -7.97 1.68 16.97
CA GLU A 119 -8.34 3.11 17.00
C GLU A 119 -7.91 3.84 15.72
N GLN A 120 -6.85 3.36 15.08
CA GLN A 120 -6.30 3.93 13.85
C GLN A 120 -6.65 3.03 12.67
N LEU A 121 -6.86 3.66 11.51
CA LEU A 121 -7.15 2.94 10.27
C LEU A 121 -5.93 2.94 9.37
N PRO A 122 -5.68 1.82 8.68
CA PRO A 122 -4.61 1.76 7.69
C PRO A 122 -4.78 2.82 6.59
N GLU A 123 -3.66 3.39 6.18
CA GLU A 123 -3.60 4.44 5.17
C GLU A 123 -2.99 3.91 3.89
N TYR A 124 -3.57 4.32 2.76
CA TYR A 124 -2.97 4.16 1.44
C TYR A 124 -2.67 5.53 0.85
N LYS A 125 -1.41 5.75 0.47
CA LYS A 125 -0.92 7.07 0.03
C LYS A 125 0.11 6.95 -1.08
N VAL A 126 0.21 8.01 -1.88
CA VAL A 126 1.32 8.20 -2.83
C VAL A 126 2.51 8.77 -2.07
N ILE A 127 3.71 8.27 -2.33
CA ILE A 127 4.94 8.81 -1.74
C ILE A 127 5.25 10.13 -2.44
N ARG A 128 5.27 11.24 -1.69
CA ARG A 128 5.47 12.58 -2.27
C ARG A 128 6.84 12.68 -2.96
N ASN A 129 6.90 13.38 -4.08
CA ASN A 129 8.13 13.64 -4.85
C ASN A 129 8.90 12.36 -5.23
N SER A 130 8.25 11.21 -5.40
CA SER A 130 8.94 9.92 -5.65
C SER A 130 9.07 9.55 -7.14
N GLY A 131 8.52 10.34 -8.05
CA GLY A 131 8.41 9.99 -9.48
C GLY A 131 7.19 9.13 -9.82
N HIS A 132 6.19 9.07 -8.93
CA HIS A 132 4.90 8.45 -9.21
C HIS A 132 4.19 9.10 -10.41
N ASP A 133 3.68 8.29 -11.34
CA ASP A 133 2.96 8.70 -12.56
C ASP A 133 1.53 8.13 -12.63
N GLY A 134 0.85 8.01 -11.48
CA GLY A 134 -0.58 7.69 -11.42
C GLY A 134 -0.95 6.20 -11.50
N GLY A 135 0.03 5.30 -11.57
CA GLY A 135 -0.18 3.85 -11.54
C GLY A 135 -0.67 3.32 -10.18
N ASP A 136 -0.69 2.00 -10.05
CA ASP A 136 -0.83 1.31 -8.76
C ASP A 136 0.13 0.10 -8.73
N PHE A 137 0.32 -0.51 -7.57
CA PHE A 137 1.09 -1.73 -7.40
C PHE A 137 0.14 -2.91 -7.60
N ILE A 138 0.52 -3.86 -8.45
CA ILE A 138 -0.34 -4.99 -8.80
C ILE A 138 0.19 -6.26 -8.13
N PHE A 139 -0.68 -6.89 -7.34
CA PHE A 139 -0.47 -8.22 -6.80
C PHE A 139 -1.00 -9.27 -7.76
N VAL A 140 -0.25 -10.36 -7.89
CA VAL A 140 -0.64 -11.57 -8.62
C VAL A 140 -0.50 -12.75 -7.68
N LYS A 141 -1.62 -13.40 -7.34
CA LYS A 141 -1.61 -14.63 -6.53
C LYS A 141 -0.95 -15.74 -7.33
N ARG A 142 0.21 -16.22 -6.86
CA ARG A 142 0.80 -17.45 -7.41
C ARG A 142 0.06 -18.66 -6.82
N ARG A 143 -0.13 -19.66 -7.66
CA ARG A 143 -0.68 -20.96 -7.25
C ARG A 143 0.32 -21.69 -6.36
#